data_AF-A0A7C7QFZ4-F1
#
_entry.id   AF-A0A7C7QFZ4-F1
#
_cell.length_a   1.000
_cell.length_b   1.000
_cell.length_c   1.000
_cell.angle_alpha   90.00
_cell.angle_beta   90.00
_cell.angle_gamma   90.00
#
_symmetry.space_group_name_H-M   'P 1'
#
loop_
_entity.id
_entity.type
_entity.pdbx_description
1 polymer ?
#
loop_
_entity_poly.entity_id
_entity_poly.type
_entity_poly.pdbx_seq_one_letter_code
_entity_poly.pdbx_strand_id
1 'polypeptide(L)' 'MDSAKLQKTDKKGSYSYEELLDCGHGKLFGPGNAQLPLPPMLMFDRITTISEEGGAFEKGRI' A
#
# COMPACT_ATOMS: atom_id res chain seq x y z
N MET A 1 -6.71 29.40 -0.74
CA MET A 1 -7.41 28.20 -0.24
C MET A 1 -6.80 26.99 -0.94
N ASP A 2 -5.59 26.70 -0.47
CA ASP A 2 -4.93 25.41 -0.33
C ASP A 2 -5.04 24.40 -1.48
N SER A 3 -4.21 24.62 -2.49
CA SER A 3 -3.74 23.56 -3.39
C SER A 3 -3.03 22.49 -2.54
N ALA A 4 -3.76 21.41 -2.24
CA ALA A 4 -3.22 20.25 -1.54
C ALA A 4 -1.97 19.76 -2.27
N LYS A 5 -0.81 19.99 -1.63
CA LYS A 5 0.46 19.36 -2.01
C LYS A 5 0.21 17.85 -2.04
N LEU A 6 0.27 17.26 -3.22
CA LEU A 6 0.38 15.81 -3.38
C LEU A 6 1.66 15.39 -2.65
N GLN A 7 1.53 14.92 -1.41
CA GLN A 7 2.65 14.31 -0.69
C GLN A 7 3.09 13.11 -1.52
N LYS A 8 4.27 13.25 -2.12
CA LYS A 8 4.95 12.17 -2.81
C LYS A 8 5.39 11.19 -1.72
N THR A 9 4.52 10.24 -1.37
CA THR A 9 4.90 9.11 -0.54
C THR A 9 5.92 8.31 -1.35
N ASP A 10 7.17 8.26 -0.86
CA ASP A 10 8.19 7.41 -1.47
C ASP A 10 7.62 5.99 -1.58
N LYS A 11 7.63 5.43 -2.79
CA LYS A 11 7.08 4.10 -3.06
C LYS A 11 7.89 3.08 -2.25
N LYS A 12 7.29 2.50 -1.21
CA LYS A 12 7.92 1.45 -0.42
C LYS A 12 7.83 0.11 -1.15
N GLY A 13 8.91 -0.64 -1.10
CA GLY A 13 8.99 -2.01 -1.62
C GLY A 13 8.53 -3.09 -0.63
N SER A 14 8.14 -2.74 0.60
CA SER A 14 7.68 -3.69 1.62
C SER A 14 6.81 -3.02 2.68
N TYR A 15 5.93 -3.81 3.30
CA TYR A 15 4.95 -3.36 4.29
C TYR A 15 4.82 -4.39 5.41
N SER A 16 4.89 -3.90 6.65
CA SER A 16 4.63 -4.67 7.88
C SER A 16 3.13 -4.76 8.17
N TYR A 17 2.73 -5.66 9.08
CA TYR A 17 1.33 -5.85 9.47
C TYR A 17 0.63 -4.56 9.91
N GLU A 18 1.29 -3.76 10.75
CA GLU A 18 0.75 -2.49 11.24
C GLU A 18 0.51 -1.50 10.09
N GLU A 19 1.37 -1.49 9.08
CA GLU A 19 1.21 -0.64 7.90
C GLU A 19 0.07 -1.12 6.99
N LEU A 20 -0.21 -2.43 6.97
CA LEU A 20 -1.38 -2.98 6.29
C LEU A 20 -2.68 -2.61 7.03
N LEU A 21 -2.67 -2.59 8.36
CA LEU A 21 -3.79 -2.09 9.15
C LEU A 21 -4.02 -0.60 8.92
N ASP A 22 -2.96 0.21 8.89
CA ASP A 22 -3.06 1.63 8.55
C ASP A 22 -3.60 1.85 7.12
N CYS A 23 -3.27 0.96 6.18
CA CYS A 23 -3.90 0.92 4.86
C CYS A 23 -5.40 0.61 4.93
N GLY A 24 -5.80 -0.40 5.71
CA GLY A 24 -7.22 -0.73 5.91
C GLY A 24 -8.03 0.37 6.61
N HIS A 25 -7.38 1.16 7.46
CA HIS A 25 -7.96 2.36 8.07
C HIS A 25 -7.92 3.61 7.18
N GLY A 26 -7.39 3.51 5.96
CA GLY A 26 -7.31 4.63 5.01
C GLY A 26 -6.27 5.69 5.35
N LYS A 27 -5.31 5.40 6.24
CA LYS A 27 -4.27 6.33 6.66
C LYS A 27 -3.08 6.38 5.70
N LEU A 28 -2.86 5.30 4.94
CA LEU A 28 -1.64 5.13 4.14
C LEU A 28 -1.67 5.90 2.81
N PHE A 29 -2.80 5.87 2.09
CA PHE A 29 -2.93 6.50 0.76
C PHE A 29 -3.80 7.75 0.76
N GLY A 30 -4.39 8.12 1.89
CA GLY A 30 -5.30 9.26 2.01
C GLY A 30 -6.76 8.92 1.70
N PRO A 31 -7.69 9.86 1.98
CA PRO A 31 -9.12 9.62 1.89
C PRO A 31 -9.58 9.38 0.45
N GLY A 32 -10.45 8.39 0.25
CA GLY A 32 -11.01 8.04 -1.06
C GLY A 32 -10.11 7.17 -1.94
N ASN A 33 -8.90 6.85 -1.50
CA ASN A 33 -7.99 5.95 -2.20
C ASN A 33 -8.17 4.49 -1.75
N ALA A 34 -7.41 3.58 -2.36
CA ALA A 34 -7.46 2.15 -2.08
C ALA A 34 -7.24 1.85 -0.59
N GLN A 35 -7.98 0.87 -0.07
CA GLN A 35 -7.91 0.37 1.30
C GLN A 35 -7.85 -1.15 1.26
N LEU A 36 -7.12 -1.74 2.19
CA LEU A 36 -7.17 -3.18 2.43
C LEU A 36 -8.40 -3.54 3.28
N PRO A 37 -8.90 -4.79 3.19
CA PRO A 37 -9.83 -5.30 4.18
C PRO A 37 -9.23 -5.25 5.59
N LEU A 38 -10.06 -4.99 6.59
CA LEU A 38 -9.69 -5.17 8.00
C LEU A 38 -9.90 -6.63 8.44
N PRO A 39 -9.25 -7.09 9.52
CA PRO A 39 -9.57 -8.37 10.15
C PRO A 39 -11.08 -8.52 10.45
N PRO A 40 -11.67 -9.72 10.28
CA PRO A 40 -11.03 -11.00 9.96
C PRO A 40 -10.77 -11.22 8.45
N MET A 41 -11.03 -10.23 7.60
CA MET A 41 -10.90 -10.34 6.15
C MET A 41 -9.52 -9.96 5.61
N LEU A 42 -8.60 -9.49 6.46
CA LEU A 42 -7.21 -9.28 6.11
C LEU A 42 -6.49 -10.64 6.03
N MET A 43 -6.13 -11.07 4.82
CA MET A 43 -5.67 -12.44 4.56
C MET A 43 -4.15 -12.61 4.56
N PHE A 44 -3.38 -11.57 4.89
CA PHE A 44 -1.92 -11.63 4.92
C PHE A 44 -1.33 -10.66 5.93
N ASP A 45 -0.18 -11.04 6.49
CA ASP A 45 0.45 -10.30 7.58
C ASP A 45 1.50 -9.30 7.11
N ARG A 46 2.01 -9.43 5.89
CA ARG A 46 3.08 -8.58 5.36
C ARG A 46 3.17 -8.65 3.84
N ILE A 47 3.73 -7.60 3.25
CA ILE A 47 4.25 -7.59 1.88
C ILE A 47 5.78 -7.51 1.99
N THR A 48 6.50 -8.58 1.67
CA THR A 48 7.97 -8.60 1.78
C THR A 48 8.65 -7.92 0.60
N THR A 49 8.02 -7.91 -0.57
CA THR A 49 8.54 -7.27 -1.78
C THR A 49 7.37 -6.80 -2.65
N ILE A 50 7.44 -5.59 -3.17
CA ILE A 50 6.60 -5.08 -4.25
C ILE A 50 7.50 -4.25 -5.17
N SER A 51 7.39 -4.47 -6.47
CA SER A 51 8.24 -3.83 -7.47
C SER A 51 7.45 -3.60 -8.76
N GLU A 52 7.76 -2.50 -9.46
CA GLU A 52 7.24 -2.20 -10.80
C GLU A 52 7.96 -3.01 -11.89
N GLU A 53 9.09 -3.63 -11.55
CA GLU A 53 9.94 -4.45 -12.42
C GLU A 53 9.95 -5.93 -11.98
N GLY A 54 10.30 -6.83 -12.91
CA GLY A 54 10.35 -8.29 -12.69
C GLY A 54 9.01 -8.99 -12.90
N GLY A 55 8.91 -10.22 -12.38
CA GLY A 55 7.75 -11.10 -12.58
C GLY A 55 7.80 -11.82 -13.93
N ALA A 56 6.85 -12.72 -14.18
CA ALA A 56 6.88 -13.57 -15.38
C ALA A 56 6.82 -12.80 -16.73
N PHE A 57 6.40 -11.53 -16.68
CA PHE A 57 6.24 -10.68 -17.86
C PHE A 57 7.01 -9.36 -17.77
N GLU A 58 7.93 -9.22 -16.80
CA GLU A 58 8.75 -8.01 -16.60
C GLU A 58 7.92 -6.72 -16.42
N LYS A 59 6.75 -6.83 -15.78
CA LYS A 59 5.81 -5.72 -15.53
C LYS A 59 5.41 -5.57 -14.06
N GLY A 60 6.20 -6.15 -13.17
CA GLY A 60 6.04 -6.04 -11.72
C GLY A 60 5.80 -7.38 -11.03
N ARG A 61 6.05 -7.37 -9.71
CA ARG A 61 5.89 -8.54 -8.84
C ARG A 61 5.53 -8.12 -7.41
N ILE A 62 4.80 -9.00 -6.72
CA ILE A 62 4.44 -8.97 -5.30
C ILE A 62 4.61 -10.38 -4.76
#